data_AF-A0A0F0KNQ3-F1
#
_entry.id   AF-A0A0F0KNQ3-F1
#
_cell.length_a   1.000
_cell.length_b   1.000
_cell.length_c   1.000
_cell.angle_alpha   90.00
_cell.angle_beta   90.00
_cell.angle_gamma   90.00
#
_symmetry.space_group_name_H-M   'P 1'
#
loop_
_entity.id
_entity.type
_entity.pdbx_description
1 polymer ?
#
loop_
_entity_poly.entity_id
_entity_poly.type
_entity_poly.pdbx_seq_one_letter_code
_entity_poly.pdbx_strand_id
1 'polypeptide(L)'
;MTLDEWTALLDRLEQEAEQILAAAPGNAADTDLAPWMPPSTPLPPALADRARRVIDLQRAAMDRARSDLEGSRRHLGAVSRVPGTRRPEEPAYLDVDG
;
A
#
# COMPACT_ATOMS: atom_id res chain seq x y z
N MET A 1 17.53 5.95 22.80
CA MET A 1 16.11 6.30 22.83
C MET A 1 15.52 5.96 24.18
N THR A 2 14.57 6.74 24.67
CA THR A 2 13.76 6.45 25.86
C THR A 2 12.66 5.44 25.55
N LEU A 3 11.96 4.94 26.58
CA LEU A 3 10.80 4.07 26.39
C LEU A 3 9.68 4.76 25.58
N ASP A 4 9.45 6.04 25.84
CA ASP A 4 8.44 6.85 25.14
C ASP A 4 8.83 7.08 23.67
N GLU A 5 10.10 7.36 23.39
CA GLU A 5 10.61 7.50 22.01
C GLU A 5 10.48 6.18 21.23
N TRP A 6 10.72 5.04 21.88
CA TRP A 6 10.47 3.72 21.31
C TRP A 6 8.99 3.46 21.04
N THR A 7 8.13 3.87 21.97
CA THR A 7 6.67 3.72 21.84
C THR A 7 6.18 4.53 20.66
N ALA A 8 6.57 5.81 20.57
CA ALA A 8 6.21 6.69 19.45
C ALA A 8 6.72 6.17 18.10
N LEU A 9 7.91 5.58 18.06
CA LEU A 9 8.41 4.93 16.84
C LEU A 9 7.52 3.77 16.41
N LEU A 10 7.12 2.89 17.35
CA LEU A 10 6.23 1.77 17.04
C LEU A 10 4.82 2.25 16.68
N ASP A 11 4.28 3.26 17.36
CA ASP A 11 2.98 3.88 17.04
C ASP A 11 2.96 4.37 15.59
N ARG A 12 4.02 5.08 15.17
CA ARG A 12 4.15 5.57 13.79
C ARG A 12 4.15 4.42 12.78
N LEU A 13 4.95 3.39 13.02
CA LEU A 13 5.02 2.23 12.12
C LEU A 13 3.67 1.48 12.04
N GLU A 14 2.95 1.36 13.15
CA GLU A 14 1.61 0.76 13.16
C GLU A 14 0.64 1.60 12.31
N GLN A 15 0.61 2.92 12.55
CA GLN A 15 -0.27 3.83 11.83
C GLN A 15 0.01 3.85 10.32
N GLU A 16 1.28 3.87 9.91
CA GLU A 16 1.67 3.80 8.50
C GLU A 16 1.17 2.51 7.84
N ALA A 17 1.28 1.36 8.51
CA ALA A 17 0.79 0.09 7.98
C ALA A 17 -0.75 0.04 7.91
N GLU A 18 -1.44 0.55 8.93
CA GLU A 18 -2.90 0.63 8.95
C GLU A 18 -3.45 1.51 7.83
N GLN A 19 -2.79 2.63 7.53
CA GLN A 19 -3.17 3.49 6.41
C GLN A 19 -3.08 2.74 5.07
N ILE A 20 -2.02 1.97 4.85
CA ILE A 20 -1.87 1.15 3.64
C ILE A 20 -2.96 0.08 3.55
N LEU A 21 -3.27 -0.57 4.68
CA LEU A 21 -4.29 -1.62 4.74
C LEU A 21 -5.71 -1.09 4.55
N ALA A 22 -6.01 0.11 5.05
CA ALA A 22 -7.31 0.76 4.92
C ALA A 22 -7.53 1.46 3.56
N ALA A 23 -6.46 1.67 2.78
CA ALA A 23 -6.56 2.36 1.51
C ALA A 23 -7.37 1.57 0.47
N ALA A 24 -8.19 2.29 -0.30
CA ALA A 24 -8.89 1.70 -1.44
C ALA A 24 -7.89 1.22 -2.50
N PRO A 25 -8.19 0.14 -3.26
CA PRO A 25 -7.30 -0.38 -4.29
C PRO A 25 -6.87 0.70 -5.28
N GLY A 26 -5.56 0.80 -5.53
CA GLY A 26 -4.98 1.80 -6.43
C GLY A 26 -4.98 3.24 -5.88
N ASN A 27 -5.41 3.42 -4.63
CA ASN A 27 -5.43 4.71 -3.93
C ASN A 27 -4.70 4.62 -2.58
N ALA A 28 -3.76 3.68 -2.46
CA ALA A 28 -2.72 3.78 -1.44
C ALA A 28 -2.10 5.16 -1.64
N ALA A 29 -2.34 6.05 -0.68
CA ALA A 29 -1.86 7.41 -0.76
C ALA A 29 -0.36 7.40 -1.03
N ASP A 30 0.15 8.46 -1.65
CA ASP A 30 1.57 8.78 -1.58
C ASP A 30 1.82 9.18 -0.11
N THR A 31 1.77 8.20 0.77
CA THR A 31 2.00 8.38 2.20
C THR A 31 3.44 8.82 2.26
N ASP A 32 3.66 10.06 2.71
CA ASP A 32 4.99 10.60 2.95
C ASP A 32 5.61 9.82 4.11
N LEU A 33 6.14 8.64 3.79
CA LEU A 33 6.76 7.74 4.74
C LEU A 33 8.12 8.33 5.09
N ALA A 34 8.27 8.74 6.34
CA ALA A 34 9.57 9.19 6.82
C ALA A 34 10.60 8.07 6.62
N PRO A 35 11.78 8.36 6.03
CA PRO A 35 12.82 7.37 5.80
C PRO A 35 13.12 6.54 7.06
N TRP A 36 13.20 5.22 6.90
CA TRP A 36 13.52 4.34 8.01
C TRP A 36 14.93 4.62 8.53
N MET A 37 15.01 5.07 9.78
CA MET A 37 16.26 5.21 10.52
C MET A 37 16.25 4.21 11.68
N PRO A 38 17.08 3.16 11.63
CA PRO A 38 17.11 2.18 12.71
C PRO A 38 17.62 2.83 14.01
N PRO A 39 16.93 2.60 15.14
CA PRO A 39 17.42 3.00 16.45
C PRO A 39 18.80 2.43 16.76
N SER A 40 19.69 3.25 17.30
CA SER A 40 21.02 2.82 17.76
C SER A 40 21.01 2.14 19.13
N THR A 41 19.90 2.26 19.86
CA THR A 41 19.69 1.62 21.16
C THR A 41 18.92 0.31 21.00
N PRO A 42 19.07 -0.66 21.92
CA PRO A 42 18.28 -1.88 21.88
C PRO A 42 16.79 -1.60 22.16
N LEU A 43 15.92 -2.46 21.64
CA LEU A 43 14.49 -2.45 21.93
C LEU A 43 14.26 -2.81 23.42
N PRO A 44 13.46 -2.04 24.18
CA PRO A 44 13.08 -2.38 25.53
C PRO A 44 12.32 -3.72 25.58
N PRO A 45 12.66 -4.65 26.50
CA PRO A 45 12.01 -5.96 26.58
C PRO A 45 10.48 -5.91 26.71
N ALA A 46 9.96 -4.89 27.41
CA ALA A 46 8.53 -4.67 27.57
C ALA A 46 7.78 -4.41 26.25
N LEU A 47 8.48 -3.99 25.19
CA LEU A 47 7.91 -3.71 23.87
C LEU A 47 8.14 -4.85 22.86
N ALA A 48 8.80 -5.95 23.26
CA ALA A 48 9.17 -7.03 22.34
C ALA A 48 7.96 -7.66 21.63
N ASP A 49 6.89 -7.95 22.36
CA ASP A 49 5.69 -8.54 21.78
C ASP A 49 4.93 -7.55 20.89
N ARG A 50 4.97 -6.25 21.22
CA ARG A 50 4.43 -5.21 20.35
C ARG A 50 5.20 -5.14 19.04
N ALA A 51 6.53 -5.06 19.10
CA ALA A 51 7.37 -5.00 17.92
C ALA A 51 7.14 -6.20 16.98
N ARG A 52 6.91 -7.40 17.52
CA ARG A 52 6.51 -8.58 16.71
C ARG A 52 5.20 -8.34 15.96
N ARG A 53 4.16 -7.83 16.63
CA ARG A 53 2.89 -7.49 16.00
C ARG A 53 3.06 -6.42 14.91
N VAL A 54 3.89 -5.39 15.16
CA VAL A 54 4.21 -4.37 14.14
C VAL A 54 4.84 -5.01 12.91
N ILE A 55 5.78 -5.93 13.08
CA ILE A 55 6.42 -6.64 11.96
C ILE A 55 5.38 -7.41 11.13
N ASP A 56 4.44 -8.11 11.78
CA ASP A 56 3.41 -8.87 11.08
C ASP A 56 2.43 -7.95 10.35
N LEU A 57 2.07 -6.81 10.95
CA LEU A 57 1.23 -5.79 10.33
C LEU A 57 1.90 -5.16 9.11
N GLN A 58 3.20 -4.86 9.22
CA GLN A 58 4.02 -4.33 8.12
C GLN A 58 4.11 -5.34 6.96
N ARG A 59 4.25 -6.64 7.24
CA ARG A 59 4.20 -7.69 6.22
C ARG A 59 2.85 -7.72 5.50
N ALA A 60 1.74 -7.66 6.25
CA ALA A 60 0.40 -7.62 5.66
C ALA A 60 0.21 -6.39 4.75
N ALA A 61 0.70 -5.21 5.18
CA ALA A 61 0.65 -4.00 4.37
C ALA A 61 1.48 -4.13 3.08
N MET A 62 2.69 -4.71 3.15
CA MET A 62 3.54 -4.97 1.98
C MET A 62 2.86 -5.93 0.99
N ASP A 63 2.22 -6.99 1.47
CA ASP A 63 1.54 -7.95 0.61
C ASP A 63 0.29 -7.33 -0.04
N ARG A 64 -0.46 -6.51 0.69
CA ARG A 64 -1.56 -5.71 0.16
C ARG A 64 -1.09 -4.78 -0.97
N ALA A 65 -0.02 -4.03 -0.76
CA ALA A 65 0.56 -3.12 -1.75
C ALA A 65 1.05 -3.88 -3.00
N ARG A 66 1.66 -5.05 -2.84
CA ARG A 66 2.06 -5.91 -3.96
C ARG A 66 0.86 -6.34 -4.79
N SER A 67 -0.22 -6.77 -4.14
CA SER A 67 -1.47 -7.17 -4.81
C SER A 67 -2.08 -6.01 -5.61
N ASP A 68 -2.04 -4.78 -5.08
CA ASP A 68 -2.52 -3.59 -5.79
C ASP A 68 -1.68 -3.28 -7.02
N LEU A 69 -0.35 -3.36 -6.91
CA LEU A 69 0.56 -3.17 -8.04
C LEU A 69 0.30 -4.19 -9.16
N GLU A 70 0.07 -5.45 -8.82
CA GLU A 70 -0.30 -6.49 -9.78
C GLU A 70 -1.65 -6.23 -10.44
N GLY A 71 -2.65 -5.78 -9.66
CA GLY A 71 -3.94 -5.34 -10.18
C GLY A 71 -3.82 -4.22 -11.20
N SER A 72 -3.08 -3.16 -10.85
CA SER A 72 -2.82 -2.02 -11.74
C SER A 72 -2.09 -2.41 -13.02
N ARG A 73 -1.07 -3.29 -12.93
CA ARG A 73 -0.37 -3.83 -14.11
C ARG A 73 -1.30 -4.61 -15.03
N ARG A 74 -2.19 -5.44 -14.48
CA ARG A 74 -3.20 -6.16 -15.27
C ARG A 74 -4.16 -5.19 -15.96
N HIS A 75 -4.61 -4.14 -15.26
CA HIS A 75 -5.48 -3.12 -15.83
C HIS A 75 -4.80 -2.38 -16.99
N LEU A 76 -3.56 -1.93 -16.83
CA LEU A 76 -2.78 -1.31 -17.90
C LEU A 76 -2.54 -2.28 -19.08
N GLY A 77 -2.30 -3.55 -18.81
CA GLY A 77 -2.20 -4.60 -19.83
C GLY A 77 -3.51 -4.83 -20.60
N ALA A 78 -4.68 -4.60 -19.99
CA ALA A 78 -5.97 -4.66 -20.68
C ALA A 78 -6.19 -3.41 -21.54
N VAL A 79 -5.93 -2.22 -21.00
CA VAL A 79 -6.07 -0.94 -21.73
C VAL A 79 -5.13 -0.88 -22.94
N SER A 80 -3.87 -1.29 -22.79
CA SER A 80 -2.89 -1.30 -23.90
C SER A 80 -3.23 -2.27 -25.03
N ARG A 81 -4.07 -3.28 -24.76
CA ARG A 81 -4.56 -4.25 -25.77
C ARG A 81 -5.79 -3.76 -26.52
N VAL A 82 -6.40 -2.65 -26.11
CA VAL A 82 -7.42 -1.97 -26.91
C VAL A 82 -6.70 -1.34 -28.12
N PRO A 83 -6.93 -1.84 -29.35
CA PRO A 83 -6.31 -1.24 -30.52
C PRO A 83 -6.73 0.22 -30.59
N GLY A 84 -5.77 1.12 -30.78
CA GLY A 84 -6.02 2.53 -31.12
C GLY A 84 -6.69 2.62 -32.50
N THR A 85 -7.94 2.20 -32.60
CA THR A 85 -8.75 2.27 -33.81
C THR A 85 -10.15 2.63 -33.34
N ARG A 86 -10.66 3.84 -33.59
CA ARG A 86 -11.06 4.31 -34.91
C ARG A 86 -11.05 5.84 -34.97
N ARG A 87 -10.93 6.35 -36.19
CA ARG A 87 -11.13 7.75 -36.58
C ARG A 87 -12.32 8.41 -35.83
N PRO A 88 -12.27 9.71 -35.51
CA PRO A 88 -13.32 10.39 -34.73
C PRO A 88 -14.70 10.54 -35.41
N GLU A 89 -14.98 9.84 -36.52
CA GLU A 89 -16.09 10.21 -37.40
C GLU A 89 -17.34 9.32 -37.31
N GLU A 90 -17.36 8.22 -36.55
CA GLU A 90 -18.60 7.44 -36.41
C GLU A 90 -18.84 6.98 -34.96
N PRO A 91 -19.92 7.44 -34.30
CA PRO A 91 -20.36 6.89 -33.03
C PRO A 91 -20.89 5.46 -33.23
N ALA A 92 -20.21 4.48 -32.63
CA ALA A 92 -20.71 3.12 -32.54
C ALA A 92 -21.58 2.99 -31.28
N TYR A 93 -22.88 2.75 -31.47
CA TYR A 93 -23.77 2.36 -30.38
C TYR A 93 -23.42 0.92 -29.96
N LEU A 94 -23.06 0.75 -28.69
CA LEU A 94 -22.92 -0.57 -28.06
C LEU A 94 -24.34 -1.04 -27.71
N ASP A 95 -24.85 -1.99 -28.48
CA ASP A 95 -26.08 -2.70 -28.15
C ASP A 95 -25.77 -3.70 -27.02
N VAL A 96 -26.45 -3.54 -25.89
CA VAL A 96 -26.28 -4.35 -24.68
C VAL A 96 -27.58 -5.12 -24.42
N ASP A 97 -27.91 -6.06 -25.30
CA ASP A 97 -28.98 -7.03 -25.07
C ASP A 97 -28.48 -8.47 -25.31
N GLY A 98 -28.52 -9.30 -24.25
CA GLY A 98 -28.32 -10.75 -24.31
C GLY A 98 -27.57 -11.36 -23.13
#